data_AF-A0A943KD71-F1
#
_entry.id   AF-A0A943KD71-F1
#
_cell.length_a   1.000
_cell.length_b   1.000
_cell.length_c   1.000
_cell.angle_alpha   90.00
_cell.angle_beta   90.00
_cell.angle_gamma   90.00
#
_symmetry.space_group_name_H-M   'P 1'
#
loop_
_entity.id
_entity.type
_entity.pdbx_description
1 polymer ?
#
loop_
_entity_poly.entity_id
_entity_poly.type
_entity_poly.pdbx_seq_one_letter_code
_entity_poly.pdbx_strand_id
1 'polypeptide(L)' 'MKRPFTKKQLDLLDKMDLPFDPSGDLSDEEELQIEESVSDYFALHGLAGNGDQTNQTGELCADVITILAQ' A
#
# COMPACT_ATOMS: atom_id res chain seq x y z
N MET A 1 -12.17 -2.81 8.55
CA MET A 1 -12.90 -4.02 8.06
C MET A 1 -11.95 -4.86 7.22
N LYS A 2 -12.29 -6.09 6.82
CA LYS A 2 -11.45 -6.80 5.84
C LYS A 2 -11.43 -6.11 4.47
N ARG A 3 -10.24 -5.73 4.02
CA ARG A 3 -10.01 -5.09 2.71
C ARG A 3 -9.74 -6.15 1.62
N PRO A 4 -10.26 -5.97 0.39
CA PRO A 4 -10.14 -6.95 -0.70
C PRO A 4 -8.78 -6.88 -1.41
N PHE A 5 -7.66 -6.87 -0.67
CA PHE A 5 -6.34 -6.83 -1.27
C PHE A 5 -6.04 -8.10 -2.07
N THR A 6 -5.48 -7.91 -3.26
CA THR A 6 -4.94 -8.99 -4.08
C THR A 6 -3.64 -9.50 -3.48
N LYS A 7 -3.22 -10.71 -3.89
CA LYS A 7 -1.93 -11.27 -3.47
C LYS A 7 -0.75 -10.32 -3.73
N LYS A 8 -0.72 -9.64 -4.89
CA LYS A 8 0.37 -8.70 -5.22
C LYS A 8 0.42 -7.49 -4.30
N GLN A 9 -0.74 -7.04 -3.82
CA GLN A 9 -0.83 -5.94 -2.87
C GLN A 9 -0.40 -6.39 -1.48
N LEU A 10 -0.79 -7.61 -1.05
CA LEU A 10 -0.29 -8.19 0.20
C LEU A 10 1.24 -8.39 0.16
N ASP A 11 1.78 -8.94 -0.94
CA ASP A 11 3.23 -9.09 -1.14
C ASP A 11 3.98 -7.73 -1.13
N LEU A 12 3.29 -6.63 -1.45
CA LEU A 12 3.82 -5.27 -1.34
C LEU A 12 3.80 -4.79 0.12
N LEU A 13 2.69 -4.97 0.82
CA LEU A 13 2.51 -4.58 2.22
C LEU A 13 3.46 -5.33 3.16
N ASP A 14 3.80 -6.58 2.85
CA ASP A 14 4.79 -7.38 3.58
C ASP A 14 6.19 -6.72 3.61
N LYS A 15 6.46 -5.76 2.72
CA LYS A 15 7.73 -5.01 2.70
C LYS A 15 7.76 -3.83 3.66
N MET A 16 6.64 -3.49 4.30
CA MET A 16 6.46 -2.26 5.07
C MET A 16 6.59 -2.46 6.59
N ASP A 17 7.00 -3.65 7.05
CA ASP A 17 7.19 -3.99 8.47
C ASP A 17 6.02 -3.56 9.39
N LEU A 18 4.79 -3.76 8.91
CA LEU A 18 3.58 -3.41 9.63
C LEU A 18 3.45 -4.29 10.90
N PRO A 19 3.04 -3.72 12.05
CA PRO A 19 2.93 -4.47 13.30
C PRO A 19 1.68 -5.37 13.39
N PHE A 20 0.98 -5.58 12.29
CA PHE A 20 -0.27 -6.34 12.18
C PHE A 20 -0.39 -7.03 10.80
N ASP A 21 -1.37 -7.93 10.66
CA ASP A 21 -1.64 -8.65 9.41
C ASP A 21 -2.60 -7.84 8.50
N PRO A 22 -2.13 -7.32 7.35
CA PRO A 22 -2.96 -6.53 6.44
C PRO A 22 -4.05 -7.36 5.71
N SER A 23 -4.00 -8.69 5.79
CA SER A 23 -5.00 -9.58 5.17
C SER A 23 -6.23 -9.86 6.06
N GLY A 24 -6.16 -9.43 7.33
CA GLY A 24 -7.19 -9.59 8.35
C GLY A 24 -8.27 -8.51 8.34
N ASP A 25 -9.05 -8.47 9.41
CA ASP A 25 -9.94 -7.35 9.70
C ASP A 25 -9.13 -6.20 10.29
N LEU A 26 -9.15 -5.05 9.61
CA LEU A 26 -8.41 -3.88 10.03
C LEU A 26 -9.28 -2.92 10.84
N SER A 27 -8.69 -2.26 11.82
CA SER A 27 -9.26 -1.07 12.45
C SER A 27 -8.95 0.17 11.61
N ASP A 28 -9.67 1.27 11.87
CA ASP A 28 -9.44 2.55 11.17
C ASP A 28 -7.99 3.06 11.36
N GLU A 29 -7.38 2.78 12.52
CA GLU A 29 -6.01 3.17 12.82
C GLU A 29 -4.98 2.29 12.09
N GLU A 30 -5.24 1.00 11.93
CA GLU A 30 -4.42 0.12 11.10
C GLU A 30 -4.52 0.49 9.62
N GLU A 31 -5.71 0.87 9.14
CA GLU A 31 -5.90 1.37 7.77
C GLU A 31 -5.12 2.66 7.51
N LEU A 32 -5.11 3.59 8.47
CA LEU A 32 -4.30 4.82 8.40
C LEU A 32 -2.79 4.50 8.38
N GLN A 33 -2.33 3.56 9.21
CA GLN A 33 -0.92 3.15 9.22
C GLN A 33 -0.50 2.48 7.90
N ILE A 34 -1.38 1.72 7.25
CA ILE A 34 -1.13 1.20 5.91
C ILE A 34 -1.01 2.36 4.92
N GLU A 35 -1.95 3.32 4.94
CA GLU A 35 -1.93 4.48 4.02
C GLU A 35 -0.64 5.30 4.14
N GLU A 36 -0.20 5.58 5.36
CA GLU A 36 1.06 6.28 5.63
C GLU A 36 2.26 5.48 5.10
N SER A 37 2.34 4.19 5.44
CA SER A 37 3.45 3.32 5.04
C SER A 37 3.54 3.14 3.52
N VAL A 38 2.38 2.99 2.85
CA VAL A 38 2.29 2.86 1.39
C VAL A 38 2.69 4.16 0.70
N SER A 39 2.34 5.31 1.27
CA SER A 39 2.71 6.63 0.74
C SER A 39 4.22 6.86 0.82
N ASP A 40 4.84 6.49 1.94
CA ASP A 40 6.30 6.54 2.10
C ASP A 40 7.00 5.59 1.12
N TYR A 41 6.51 4.36 1.01
CA TYR A 41 7.05 3.37 0.08
C TYR A 41 6.90 3.82 -1.38
N PHE A 42 5.79 4.48 -1.73
CA PHE A 42 5.58 5.10 -3.04
C PHE A 42 6.61 6.18 -3.34
N ALA A 43 6.87 7.08 -2.38
CA ALA A 43 7.83 8.17 -2.58
C ALA A 43 9.25 7.63 -2.85
N LEU A 44 9.61 6.50 -2.22
CA LEU A 44 10.93 5.89 -2.35
C LEU A 44 11.07 4.96 -3.56
N HIS A 45 10.00 4.27 -3.95
CA HIS A 45 10.06 3.16 -4.90
C HIS A 45 9.05 3.21 -6.04
N GLY A 46 8.06 4.10 -5.97
CA GLY A 46 6.94 4.17 -6.90
C GLY A 46 7.17 4.99 -8.16
N LEU A 47 8.21 5.84 -8.17
CA LEU A 47 8.55 6.67 -9.33
C LEU A 47 9.44 5.91 -10.32
N ALA A 48 9.16 6.07 -11.62
CA ALA A 48 10.06 5.66 -12.68
C ALA A 48 11.33 6.51 -12.66
N GLY A 49 12.41 6.03 -13.28
CA GLY A 49 13.73 6.69 -13.22
C GLY A 49 13.78 8.12 -13.78
N ASN A 50 12.73 8.57 -14.48
CA ASN A 50 12.57 9.94 -14.97
C ASN A 50 11.77 10.85 -14.02
N GLY A 51 11.23 10.34 -12.92
CA GLY A 51 10.47 11.11 -11.91
C GLY A 51 9.07 11.57 -12.33
N ASP A 52 8.77 11.60 -13.63
CA ASP A 52 7.51 12.12 -14.17
C ASP A 52 6.40 11.06 -14.28
N GLN A 53 6.73 9.79 -14.06
CA GLN A 53 5.79 8.67 -14.23
C GLN A 53 5.88 7.73 -13.03
N THR A 54 4.75 7.11 -12.70
CA THR A 54 4.72 5.95 -11.81
C THR A 54 5.25 4.72 -12.53
N ASN A 55 6.00 3.90 -11.80
CA ASN A 55 6.36 2.55 -12.24
C ASN A 55 5.33 1.53 -11.72
N GLN A 56 5.53 0.23 -11.99
CA GLN A 56 4.62 -0.84 -11.55
C GLN A 56 4.41 -0.91 -10.03
N THR A 57 5.45 -0.58 -9.25
CA THR A 57 5.35 -0.47 -7.79
C THR A 57 4.45 0.71 -7.40
N GLY A 58 4.63 1.85 -8.07
CA GLY A 58 3.82 3.04 -7.81
C GLY A 58 2.34 2.83 -8.14
N GLU A 59 2.05 2.11 -9.23
CA GLU A 59 0.68 1.69 -9.56
C GLU A 59 0.08 0.79 -8.47
N LEU A 60 0.84 -0.20 -7.97
CA LEU A 60 0.38 -1.07 -6.88
C LEU A 60 0.12 -0.30 -5.58
N CYS A 61 0.98 0.66 -5.22
CA CYS A 61 0.75 1.55 -4.08
C CYS A 61 -0.54 2.35 -4.25
N ALA A 62 -0.76 2.97 -5.42
CA ALA A 62 -1.96 3.75 -5.70
C ALA A 62 -3.25 2.90 -5.64
N ASP A 63 -3.18 1.65 -6.10
CA ASP A 63 -4.30 0.72 -6.00
C ASP A 63 -4.64 0.39 -4.54
N VAL A 64 -3.63 0.23 -3.67
CA VAL A 64 -3.86 0.00 -2.23
C VAL A 64 -4.57 1.20 -1.60
N ILE A 65 -4.10 2.43 -1.86
CA ILE A 65 -4.74 3.66 -1.35
C ILE A 65 -6.20 3.75 -1.83
N THR A 66 -6.44 3.41 -3.10
CA THR A 66 -7.79 3.41 -3.67
C THR A 66 -8.73 2.40 -2.96
N ILE A 67 -8.21 1.25 -2.52
CA ILE A 67 -8.99 0.25 -1.76
C ILE A 67 -9.30 0.72 -0.34
N LEU A 68 -8.38 1.44 0.30
CA LEU A 68 -8.57 1.98 1.65
C LEU A 68 -9.62 3.12 1.66
N ALA A 69 -9.67 3.92 0.59
CA ALA A 69 -10.61 5.04 0.46
C ALA A 69 -12.08 4.65 0.18
N GLN A 70 -12.40 3.35 0.04
CA GLN A 70 -13.76 2.82 -0.21
C GLN A 70 -14.53 2.58 1.08
#